data_AF-A0A970A8K2-F1
#
_entry.id   AF-A0A970A8K2-F1
#
_cell.length_a   1.000
_cell.length_b   1.000
_cell.length_c   1.000
_cell.angle_alpha   90.00
_cell.angle_beta   90.00
_cell.angle_gamma   90.00
#
_symmetry.space_group_name_H-M   'P 1'
#
loop_
_entity.id
_entity.type
_entity.pdbx_description
1 polymer ?
#
loop_
_entity_poly.entity_id
_entity_poly.type
_entity_poly.pdbx_seq_one_letter_code
_entity_poly.pdbx_strand_id
1 'polypeptide(L)'
;MTTKKTAAKTTTKKKTATKKTTKKKTATKKTAAKKTAVKAIKPISREEITLIFGKLGLDNFSRPYAGLIDKGDFGPVATYIPIFKEEYEKLSADLKKKLYDLGESKYGLITFLPRTFEAADGGKAVKITKYLNASGDIIKIKYETDKKGVFETEHPLRHLKLLTYAKNKKLPEEVVKSK
;
A
#
# COMPACT_ATOMS: atom_id res chain seq x y z
N MET A 1 -2.95 58.45 -67.09
CA MET A 1 -3.79 57.27 -67.40
C MET A 1 -2.89 56.06 -67.61
N THR A 2 -3.34 54.89 -67.12
CA THR A 2 -3.00 53.53 -67.60
C THR A 2 -1.55 53.01 -67.53
N THR A 3 -1.33 52.20 -66.46
CA THR A 3 -0.86 50.79 -66.43
C THR A 3 0.49 50.32 -67.00
N LYS A 4 1.02 49.34 -66.26
CA LYS A 4 2.00 48.26 -66.58
C LYS A 4 3.49 48.60 -66.56
N LYS A 5 4.24 47.89 -65.70
CA LYS A 5 5.19 46.88 -66.20
C LYS A 5 5.64 45.86 -65.14
N THR A 6 5.60 44.63 -65.61
CA THR A 6 6.04 43.33 -65.11
C THR A 6 7.58 43.21 -65.06
N ALA A 7 8.13 42.40 -64.14
CA ALA A 7 9.22 41.47 -64.45
C ALA A 7 9.49 40.49 -63.29
N ALA A 8 9.54 39.20 -63.64
CA ALA A 8 10.01 38.08 -62.83
C ALA A 8 11.47 37.76 -63.17
N LYS A 9 12.26 37.19 -62.24
CA LYS A 9 13.04 35.93 -62.42
C LYS A 9 14.04 35.60 -61.28
N THR A 10 13.80 34.45 -60.65
CA THR A 10 14.68 33.29 -60.37
C THR A 10 16.06 33.35 -59.68
N THR A 11 16.18 32.40 -58.73
CA THR A 11 17.33 31.53 -58.32
C THR A 11 18.50 32.18 -57.57
N THR A 12 18.95 31.69 -56.40
CA THR A 12 19.71 30.42 -56.24
C THR A 12 19.89 29.99 -54.77
N LYS A 13 20.09 28.68 -54.55
CA LYS A 13 20.47 27.99 -53.30
C LYS A 13 21.88 28.37 -52.78
N LYS A 14 22.06 28.47 -51.45
CA LYS A 14 23.24 27.98 -50.68
C LYS A 14 22.93 28.00 -49.18
N LYS A 15 22.67 26.85 -48.54
CA LYS A 15 23.58 26.01 -47.73
C LYS A 15 24.13 26.66 -46.43
N THR A 16 23.94 25.90 -45.34
CA THR A 16 24.72 25.80 -44.09
C THR A 16 24.65 26.92 -43.05
N ALA A 17 24.05 26.63 -41.89
CA ALA A 17 24.72 26.70 -40.59
C ALA A 17 23.87 26.02 -39.50
N THR A 18 24.37 24.86 -39.06
CA THR A 18 23.92 24.04 -37.95
C THR A 18 24.14 24.79 -36.62
N LYS A 19 23.07 25.24 -35.94
CA LYS A 19 23.18 25.74 -34.56
C LYS A 19 22.72 24.66 -33.59
N LYS A 20 23.69 23.83 -33.19
CA LYS A 20 23.61 22.80 -32.16
C LYS A 20 23.38 23.52 -30.81
N THR A 21 22.13 23.71 -30.41
CA THR A 21 21.79 24.13 -29.05
C THR A 21 21.73 22.90 -28.16
N THR A 22 22.84 22.66 -27.47
CA THR A 22 22.94 21.71 -26.36
C THR A 22 22.01 22.15 -25.22
N LYS A 23 20.75 21.69 -25.26
CA LYS A 23 19.90 21.60 -24.06
C LYS A 23 20.54 20.57 -23.14
N LYS A 24 21.31 21.05 -22.17
CA LYS A 24 21.72 20.30 -20.98
C LYS A 24 20.43 19.89 -20.28
N LYS A 25 19.92 18.70 -20.59
CA LYS A 25 18.87 18.02 -19.81
C LYS A 25 19.47 17.77 -18.44
N THR A 26 19.22 18.69 -17.50
CA THR A 26 19.33 18.40 -16.09
C THR A 26 18.30 17.31 -15.84
N ALA A 27 18.77 16.06 -15.84
CA ALA A 27 18.00 14.92 -15.40
C ALA A 27 17.79 15.10 -13.90
N THR A 28 16.71 15.80 -13.53
CA THR A 28 16.08 15.59 -12.24
C THR A 28 15.65 14.14 -12.25
N LYS A 29 16.52 13.30 -11.67
CA LYS A 29 16.25 11.92 -11.33
C LYS A 29 15.03 11.97 -10.43
N LYS A 30 13.85 11.84 -11.03
CA LYS A 30 12.58 11.66 -10.34
C LYS A 30 12.73 10.30 -9.69
N THR A 31 13.28 10.28 -8.48
CA THR A 31 13.20 9.14 -7.59
C THR A 31 11.71 8.93 -7.44
N ALA A 32 11.17 8.00 -8.23
CA ALA A 32 9.80 7.57 -8.10
C ALA A 32 9.70 7.14 -6.64
N ALA A 33 8.99 7.93 -5.83
CA ALA A 33 8.55 7.50 -4.52
C ALA A 33 8.01 6.11 -4.75
N LYS A 34 8.72 5.11 -4.18
CA LYS A 34 8.31 3.73 -4.22
C LYS A 34 6.97 3.77 -3.53
N LYS A 35 5.86 3.85 -4.29
CA LYS A 35 4.51 3.68 -3.78
C LYS A 35 4.64 2.41 -2.97
N THR A 36 4.58 2.53 -1.65
CA THR A 36 4.43 1.39 -0.77
C THR A 36 3.00 0.94 -1.05
N ALA A 37 2.83 0.27 -2.19
CA ALA A 37 1.61 -0.41 -2.51
C ALA A 37 1.46 -1.42 -1.39
N VAL A 38 0.63 -1.09 -0.42
CA VAL A 38 0.24 -1.99 0.65
C VAL A 38 -0.26 -3.23 -0.08
N LYS A 39 0.59 -4.25 -0.12
CA LYS A 39 0.30 -5.49 -0.86
C LYS A 39 -1.00 -5.99 -0.29
N ALA A 40 -2.02 -6.11 -1.14
CA ALA A 40 -3.33 -6.59 -0.70
C ALA A 40 -3.12 -7.97 -0.05
N ILE A 41 -3.30 -8.01 1.26
CA ILE A 41 -3.12 -9.24 2.03
C ILE A 41 -4.36 -10.07 1.80
N LYS A 42 -4.15 -11.30 1.33
CA LYS A 42 -5.21 -12.27 1.12
C LYS A 42 -5.00 -13.41 2.11
N PRO A 43 -6.07 -13.90 2.76
CA PRO A 43 -6.00 -15.18 3.44
C PRO A 43 -5.51 -16.25 2.46
N ILE A 44 -4.61 -17.10 2.93
CA ILE A 44 -4.12 -18.22 2.14
C ILE A 44 -5.11 -19.39 2.21
N SER A 45 -5.17 -20.19 1.16
CA SER A 45 -6.06 -21.36 1.11
C SER A 45 -5.48 -22.55 1.89
N ARG A 46 -6.32 -23.55 2.17
CA ARG A 46 -5.90 -24.76 2.89
C ARG A 46 -4.88 -25.59 2.08
N GLU A 47 -5.00 -25.56 0.76
CA GLU A 47 -4.07 -26.20 -0.18
C GLU A 47 -2.68 -25.54 -0.10
N GLU A 48 -2.65 -24.21 0.00
CA GLU A 48 -1.41 -23.44 0.15
C GLU A 48 -0.75 -23.69 1.51
N ILE A 49 -1.54 -23.78 2.59
CA ILE A 49 -1.05 -24.17 3.91
C ILE A 49 -0.37 -25.54 3.82
N THR A 50 -1.06 -26.53 3.25
CA THR A 50 -0.57 -27.91 3.13
C THR A 50 0.73 -27.97 2.31
N LEU A 51 0.82 -27.20 1.23
CA LEU A 51 2.03 -27.11 0.41
C LEU A 51 3.22 -26.56 1.21
N ILE A 52 3.01 -25.48 1.97
CA ILE A 52 4.06 -24.86 2.79
C ILE A 52 4.48 -25.80 3.91
N PHE A 53 3.52 -26.40 4.59
CA PHE A 53 3.76 -27.33 5.69
C PHE A 53 4.49 -28.59 5.20
N GLY A 54 4.10 -29.15 4.07
CA GLY A 54 4.81 -30.27 3.44
C GLY A 54 6.26 -29.94 3.07
N LYS A 55 6.55 -28.69 2.67
CA LYS A 55 7.93 -28.24 2.44
C LYS A 55 8.74 -28.06 3.72
N LEU A 56 8.08 -27.72 4.81
CA LEU A 56 8.71 -27.57 6.12
C LEU A 56 8.78 -28.89 6.91
N GLY A 57 8.14 -29.96 6.42
CA GLY A 57 8.03 -31.23 7.13
C GLY A 57 7.14 -31.14 8.38
N LEU A 58 6.12 -30.28 8.35
CA LEU A 58 5.21 -30.01 9.46
C LEU A 58 3.83 -30.63 9.21
N ASP A 59 3.19 -31.10 10.28
CA ASP A 59 1.79 -31.51 10.24
C ASP A 59 0.84 -30.30 10.27
N ASN A 60 -0.27 -30.36 9.54
CA ASN A 60 -1.22 -29.24 9.38
C ASN A 60 -1.84 -28.69 10.67
N PHE A 61 -1.77 -29.42 11.78
CA PHE A 61 -2.28 -29.01 13.10
C PHE A 61 -1.19 -28.80 14.15
N SER A 62 0.07 -28.79 13.74
CA SER A 62 1.23 -28.68 14.65
C SER A 62 1.43 -27.29 15.26
N ARG A 63 0.68 -26.28 14.81
CA ARG A 63 0.88 -24.88 15.19
C ARG A 63 -0.42 -24.23 15.68
N PRO A 64 -0.38 -23.43 16.76
CA PRO A 64 -1.52 -22.64 17.18
C PRO A 64 -1.76 -21.47 16.22
N TYR A 65 -3.00 -21.01 16.17
CA TYR A 65 -3.37 -19.76 15.52
C TYR A 65 -3.10 -18.58 16.45
N ALA A 66 -2.54 -17.49 15.90
CA ALA A 66 -2.31 -16.25 16.62
C ALA A 66 -3.15 -15.11 16.04
N GLY A 67 -3.68 -14.26 16.90
CA GLY A 67 -4.40 -13.04 16.52
C GLY A 67 -3.45 -11.84 16.51
N LEU A 68 -3.44 -11.10 15.41
CA LEU A 68 -2.75 -9.81 15.36
C LEU A 68 -3.69 -8.73 15.90
N ILE A 69 -3.30 -8.03 16.97
CA ILE A 69 -4.11 -6.97 17.60
C ILE A 69 -3.37 -5.64 17.41
N ASP A 70 -4.09 -4.59 17.04
CA ASP A 70 -3.51 -3.24 16.99
C ASP A 70 -3.53 -2.61 18.39
N LYS A 71 -2.55 -1.77 18.69
CA LYS A 71 -2.45 -1.17 20.03
C LYS A 71 -3.68 -0.30 20.32
N GLY A 72 -4.36 -0.58 21.44
CA GLY A 72 -5.58 0.14 21.82
C GLY A 72 -6.86 -0.37 21.14
N ASP A 73 -6.79 -1.47 20.40
CA ASP A 73 -7.94 -2.14 19.79
C ASP A 73 -8.28 -3.44 20.53
N PHE A 74 -9.56 -3.82 20.53
CA PHE A 74 -10.11 -4.94 21.33
C PHE A 74 -10.51 -6.14 20.46
N GLY A 75 -10.09 -6.17 19.20
CA GLY A 75 -10.38 -7.25 18.27
C GLY A 75 -9.24 -7.59 17.30
N PRO A 76 -9.13 -8.86 16.87
CA PRO A 76 -8.08 -9.31 15.98
C PRO A 76 -8.20 -8.65 14.60
N VAL A 77 -7.12 -8.04 14.14
CA VAL A 77 -6.94 -7.49 12.78
C VAL A 77 -6.91 -8.60 11.75
N ALA A 78 -6.24 -9.70 12.06
CA ALA A 78 -6.11 -10.92 11.27
C ALA A 78 -5.73 -12.09 12.19
N THR A 79 -5.98 -13.31 11.73
CA THR A 79 -5.44 -14.53 12.34
C THR A 79 -4.40 -15.14 11.42
N TYR A 80 -3.33 -15.67 12.00
CA TYR A 80 -2.25 -16.28 11.24
C TYR A 80 -1.68 -17.52 11.93
N ILE A 81 -0.99 -18.35 11.13
CA ILE A 81 -0.11 -19.42 11.61
C ILE A 81 1.32 -18.89 11.65
N PRO A 82 2.04 -18.98 12.78
CA PRO A 82 3.40 -18.51 12.90
C PRO A 82 4.38 -19.37 12.08
N ILE A 83 5.33 -18.72 11.42
CA ILE A 83 6.48 -19.32 10.76
C ILE A 83 7.73 -18.68 11.34
N PHE A 84 8.64 -19.52 11.84
CA PHE A 84 9.91 -19.08 12.41
C PHE A 84 10.89 -18.65 11.31
N LYS A 85 11.88 -17.84 11.67
CA LYS A 85 12.84 -17.28 10.71
C LYS A 85 13.59 -18.38 9.95
N GLU A 86 13.99 -19.43 10.65
CA GLU A 86 14.73 -20.56 10.08
C GLU A 86 13.86 -21.38 9.11
N GLU A 87 12.55 -21.43 9.34
CA GLU A 87 11.58 -22.05 8.45
C GLU A 87 11.32 -21.17 7.22
N TYR A 88 11.16 -19.87 7.44
CA TYR A 88 11.03 -18.88 6.37
C TYR A 88 12.17 -19.01 5.37
N GLU A 89 13.42 -19.11 5.85
CA GLU A 89 14.58 -19.19 4.96
C GLU A 89 14.62 -20.45 4.08
N LYS A 90 14.01 -21.55 4.52
CA LYS A 90 13.90 -22.80 3.74
C LYS A 90 12.89 -22.73 2.59
N LEU A 91 11.99 -21.74 2.61
CA LEU A 91 10.95 -21.60 1.60
C LEU A 91 11.49 -21.00 0.30
N SER A 92 10.95 -21.44 -0.83
CA SER A 92 11.23 -20.82 -2.12
C SER A 92 10.71 -19.38 -2.16
N ALA A 93 11.25 -18.56 -3.08
CA ALA A 93 10.84 -17.16 -3.22
C ALA A 93 9.32 -16.98 -3.43
N ASP A 94 8.67 -17.92 -4.13
CA ASP A 94 7.24 -17.86 -4.36
C ASP A 94 6.41 -18.21 -3.14
N LEU A 95 6.87 -19.14 -2.30
CA LEU A 95 6.24 -19.43 -1.02
C LEU A 95 6.48 -18.30 -0.01
N LYS A 96 7.69 -17.75 0.06
CA LYS A 96 8.03 -16.56 0.89
C LYS A 96 7.10 -15.38 0.60
N LYS A 97 6.70 -15.16 -0.65
CA LYS A 97 5.73 -14.10 -1.03
C LYS A 97 4.33 -14.31 -0.43
N LYS A 98 3.97 -15.52 0.02
CA LYS A 98 2.67 -15.80 0.65
C LYS A 98 2.67 -15.49 2.14
N LEU A 99 3.85 -15.42 2.76
CA LEU A 99 4.00 -15.08 4.16
C LEU A 99 3.92 -13.57 4.34
N TYR A 100 3.30 -13.16 5.44
CA TYR A 100 3.27 -11.78 5.89
C TYR A 100 4.39 -11.56 6.90
N ASP A 101 5.10 -10.44 6.77
CA ASP A 101 6.05 -9.99 7.77
C ASP A 101 5.26 -9.31 8.90
N LEU A 102 5.34 -9.91 10.09
CA LEU A 102 4.65 -9.43 11.29
C LEU A 102 5.55 -8.49 12.11
N GLY A 103 6.77 -8.21 11.66
CA GLY A 103 7.79 -7.49 12.41
C GLY A 103 8.65 -8.41 13.28
N GLU A 104 9.78 -7.89 13.77
CA GLU A 104 10.69 -8.61 14.69
C GLU A 104 11.17 -9.98 14.16
N SER A 105 11.34 -10.13 12.84
CA SER A 105 11.68 -11.42 12.19
C SER A 105 10.62 -12.52 12.40
N LYS A 106 9.37 -12.16 12.68
CA LYS A 106 8.23 -13.08 12.77
C LYS A 106 7.48 -13.07 11.45
N TYR A 107 7.20 -14.25 10.91
CA TYR A 107 6.42 -14.40 9.69
C TYR A 107 5.11 -15.12 9.98
N GLY A 108 4.06 -14.77 9.25
CA GLY A 108 2.73 -15.32 9.45
C GLY A 108 2.06 -15.71 8.16
N LEU A 109 1.49 -16.91 8.13
CA LEU A 109 0.53 -17.29 7.11
C LEU A 109 -0.84 -16.76 7.52
N ILE A 110 -1.34 -15.72 6.87
CA ILE A 110 -2.65 -15.14 7.19
C ILE A 110 -3.73 -16.16 6.81
N THR A 111 -4.45 -16.69 7.79
CA THR A 111 -5.49 -17.72 7.58
C THR A 111 -6.90 -17.15 7.66
N PHE A 112 -7.07 -16.04 8.37
CA PHE A 112 -8.34 -15.34 8.46
C PHE A 112 -8.12 -13.83 8.46
N LEU A 113 -8.93 -13.14 7.66
CA LEU A 113 -9.00 -11.69 7.65
C LEU A 113 -10.47 -11.31 7.88
N PRO A 114 -10.83 -10.73 9.04
CA PRO A 114 -12.18 -10.26 9.29
C PRO A 114 -12.65 -9.33 8.18
N ARG A 115 -13.88 -9.51 7.70
CA ARG A 115 -14.44 -8.69 6.59
C ARG A 115 -14.92 -7.32 7.06
N THR A 116 -15.32 -7.24 8.32
CA THR A 116 -15.84 -6.04 8.97
C THR A 116 -14.74 -5.30 9.70
N PHE A 117 -14.89 -3.98 9.77
CA PHE A 117 -14.18 -3.18 10.76
C PHE A 117 -15.00 -3.20 12.05
N GLU A 118 -14.37 -3.61 13.14
CA GLU A 118 -14.94 -3.55 14.49
C GLU A 118 -14.18 -2.45 15.24
N ALA A 119 -14.86 -1.59 15.98
CA ALA A 119 -14.17 -0.63 16.83
C ALA A 119 -13.71 -1.29 18.14
N ALA A 120 -12.71 -0.71 18.80
CA ALA A 120 -12.19 -1.22 20.07
C ALA A 120 -13.28 -1.32 21.16
N ASP A 121 -14.16 -0.33 21.27
CA ASP A 121 -15.28 -0.36 22.22
C ASP A 121 -16.50 -1.17 21.73
N GLY A 122 -16.38 -1.89 20.61
CA GLY A 122 -17.49 -2.56 19.94
C GLY A 122 -18.54 -1.60 19.35
N GLY A 123 -18.25 -0.30 19.30
CA GLY A 123 -19.07 0.70 18.61
C GLY A 123 -18.87 0.71 17.10
N LYS A 124 -19.46 1.69 16.43
CA LYS A 124 -19.31 1.96 15.00
C LYS A 124 -18.48 3.22 14.82
N ALA A 125 -17.50 3.18 13.91
CA ALA A 125 -16.76 4.38 13.54
C ALA A 125 -17.72 5.40 12.90
N VAL A 126 -17.70 6.64 13.40
CA VAL A 126 -18.55 7.75 12.93
C VAL A 126 -17.76 8.86 12.26
N LYS A 127 -16.45 8.97 12.54
CA LYS A 127 -15.54 9.96 11.94
C LYS A 127 -14.14 9.38 11.86
N ILE A 128 -13.39 9.74 10.82
CA ILE A 128 -11.98 9.36 10.70
C ILE A 128 -11.07 10.57 10.40
N THR A 129 -9.84 10.51 10.91
CA THR A 129 -8.78 11.49 10.63
C THR A 129 -7.52 10.74 10.20
N LYS A 130 -7.02 11.03 8.99
CA LYS A 130 -5.83 10.39 8.41
C LYS A 130 -4.61 11.26 8.68
N TYR A 131 -3.57 10.66 9.22
CA TYR A 131 -2.28 11.30 9.42
C TYR A 131 -1.33 10.82 8.33
N LEU A 132 -0.87 11.75 7.50
CA LEU A 132 0.06 11.49 6.39
C LEU A 132 1.47 11.92 6.77
N ASN A 133 2.48 11.16 6.39
CA ASN A 133 3.88 11.62 6.43
C ASN A 133 4.17 12.63 5.30
N ALA A 134 5.41 13.16 5.26
CA ALA A 134 5.87 14.08 4.22
C ALA A 134 5.77 13.52 2.78
N SER A 135 5.83 12.19 2.63
CA SER A 135 5.67 11.49 1.34
C SER A 135 4.21 11.31 0.92
N GLY A 136 3.25 11.63 1.80
CA GLY A 136 1.82 11.43 1.58
C GLY A 136 1.31 10.02 1.94
N ASP A 137 2.13 9.18 2.56
CA ASP A 137 1.70 7.86 3.03
C ASP A 137 0.97 7.98 4.37
N ILE A 138 -0.11 7.20 4.54
CA ILE A 138 -0.84 7.12 5.80
C ILE A 138 0.02 6.39 6.83
N ILE A 139 0.35 7.08 7.91
CA ILE A 139 1.10 6.52 9.04
C ILE A 139 0.18 6.14 10.20
N LYS A 140 -0.96 6.82 10.33
CA LYS A 140 -1.91 6.61 11.41
C LYS A 140 -3.31 7.04 10.98
N ILE A 141 -4.34 6.33 11.46
CA ILE A 141 -5.72 6.77 11.35
C ILE A 141 -6.31 6.85 12.75
N LYS A 142 -6.80 8.03 13.11
CA LYS A 142 -7.62 8.24 14.30
C LYS A 142 -9.09 8.09 13.91
N TYR A 143 -9.91 7.51 14.77
CA TYR A 143 -11.35 7.39 14.55
C TYR A 143 -12.13 7.61 15.83
N GLU A 144 -13.33 8.15 15.67
CA GLU A 144 -14.31 8.33 16.74
C GLU A 144 -15.44 7.34 16.56
N THR A 145 -16.06 6.90 17.66
CA THR A 145 -17.16 5.93 17.66
C THR A 145 -18.48 6.55 18.09
N ASP A 146 -19.58 5.89 17.76
CA ASP A 146 -20.93 6.23 18.24
C ASP A 146 -21.08 6.13 19.77
N LYS A 147 -20.20 5.38 20.44
CA LYS A 147 -20.07 5.33 21.90
C LYS A 147 -19.22 6.46 22.48
N LYS A 148 -18.84 7.46 21.66
CA LYS A 148 -17.98 8.60 22.01
C LYS A 148 -16.54 8.20 22.39
N GLY A 149 -16.13 7.00 22.03
CA GLY A 149 -14.74 6.55 22.15
C GLY A 149 -13.87 7.15 21.06
N VAL A 150 -12.59 7.34 21.36
CA VAL A 150 -11.60 7.88 20.43
C VAL A 150 -10.40 6.95 20.41
N PHE A 151 -10.09 6.42 19.24
CA PHE A 151 -9.08 5.40 19.07
C PHE A 151 -8.15 5.75 17.91
N GLU A 152 -7.00 5.10 17.88
CA GLU A 152 -6.05 5.22 16.79
C GLU A 152 -5.56 3.85 16.36
N THR A 153 -5.18 3.77 15.09
CA THR A 153 -4.63 2.57 14.49
C THR A 153 -3.42 2.96 13.65
N GLU A 154 -2.35 2.19 13.79
CA GLU A 154 -1.10 2.32 13.02
C GLU A 154 -0.94 1.14 12.06
N HIS A 155 -1.67 0.06 12.28
CA HIS A 155 -1.53 -1.14 11.49
C HIS A 155 -2.10 -0.98 10.06
N PRO A 156 -1.32 -1.20 8.98
CA PRO A 156 -1.78 -0.97 7.60
C PRO A 156 -3.03 -1.76 7.20
N LEU A 157 -3.19 -3.00 7.69
CA LEU A 157 -4.44 -3.76 7.46
C LEU A 157 -5.66 -3.10 8.08
N ARG A 158 -5.51 -2.56 9.29
CA ARG A 158 -6.60 -1.95 10.02
C ARG A 158 -6.95 -0.59 9.38
N HIS A 159 -5.95 0.12 8.85
CA HIS A 159 -6.16 1.28 7.96
C HIS A 159 -7.02 0.91 6.77
N LEU A 160 -6.65 -0.12 6.00
CA LEU A 160 -7.38 -0.53 4.80
C LEU A 160 -8.85 -0.86 5.10
N LYS A 161 -9.10 -1.57 6.20
CA LYS A 161 -10.45 -1.93 6.65
C LYS A 161 -11.25 -0.69 7.05
N LEU A 162 -10.67 0.16 7.88
CA LEU A 162 -11.32 1.38 8.35
C LEU A 162 -11.62 2.34 7.19
N LEU A 163 -10.72 2.49 6.23
CA LEU A 163 -10.94 3.31 5.03
C LEU A 163 -12.03 2.73 4.13
N THR A 164 -12.05 1.39 3.97
CA THR A 164 -13.12 0.72 3.22
C THR A 164 -14.47 0.91 3.91
N TYR A 165 -14.52 0.75 5.23
CA TYR A 165 -15.70 1.01 6.05
C TYR A 165 -16.17 2.46 5.91
N ALA A 166 -15.26 3.43 6.09
CA ALA A 166 -15.55 4.85 6.01
C ALA A 166 -16.12 5.25 4.64
N LYS A 167 -15.51 4.75 3.55
CA LYS A 167 -16.00 4.93 2.19
C LYS A 167 -17.42 4.36 2.01
N ASN A 168 -17.66 3.14 2.46
CA ASN A 168 -18.96 2.48 2.33
C ASN A 168 -20.07 3.18 3.15
N LYS A 169 -19.71 3.74 4.30
CA LYS A 169 -20.62 4.46 5.19
C LYS A 169 -20.68 5.97 4.95
N LYS A 170 -19.88 6.49 4.00
CA LYS A 170 -19.75 7.92 3.69
C LYS A 170 -19.44 8.75 4.95
N LEU A 171 -18.53 8.26 5.78
CA LEU A 171 -18.17 8.95 7.02
C LEU A 171 -17.44 10.27 6.73
N PRO A 172 -17.54 11.27 7.61
CA PRO A 172 -16.68 12.44 7.59
C PRO A 172 -15.20 12.05 7.68
N GLU A 173 -14.38 12.63 6.81
CA GLU A 173 -12.93 12.38 6.74
C GLU A 173 -12.13 13.69 6.87
N GLU A 174 -11.16 13.70 7.76
CA GLU A 174 -10.16 14.77 7.88
C GLU A 174 -8.77 14.26 7.51
N VAL A 175 -7.90 15.14 7.00
CA VAL A 175 -6.52 14.82 6.63
C VAL A 175 -5.57 15.79 7.31
N VAL A 176 -4.65 15.24 8.10
CA VAL A 176 -3.58 15.96 8.78
C VAL A 176 -2.25 15.55 8.17
N LYS A 177 -1.45 16.50 7.70
CA LYS A 177 -0.09 16.24 7.20
C LYS A 177 0.90 16.48 8.33
N SER A 178 1.75 15.50 8.64
CA SER A 178 2.88 15.74 9.55
C SER A 178 3.81 16.76 8.89
N LYS A 179 4.24 17.77 9.65
CA LYS A 179 5.26 18.72 9.23
C LYS A 179 6.62 18.02 9.12
#